data_AF-A0A9D7JD35-F1
#
_entry.id   AF-A0A9D7JD35-F1
#
_cell.length_a   1.000
_cell.length_b   1.000
_cell.length_c   1.000
_cell.angle_alpha   90.00
_cell.angle_beta   90.00
_cell.angle_gamma   90.00
#
_symmetry.space_group_name_H-M   'P 1'
#
loop_
_entity.id
_entity.type
_entity.pdbx_description
1 polymer ?
#
loop_
_entity_poly.entity_id
_entity_poly.type
_entity_poly.pdbx_seq_one_letter_code
_entity_poly.pdbx_strand_id
1 'polypeptide(L)'
;MVTRVATVAFQGIEAVPVDVQVQVAPGLPKFLLVGLPDKAVKESSERVHAALYASGLSLPPRRITVNLAPADLPKEGSHYDLPIALGLMAAIGAIPSDALSRHLALGELGLDGRLAPTAGVLPAAIAAAARELGIICAADSGPEAAWAGDEIDIIAPESLLALCNHLGGFQLCSRPVARRRVEIAGLPDLSEVRGQEVARRALEVAAAGGHNLLLIGPPGAGKSMLASRLPSILPPLDPRELLDVSMIQSIAGELAGGALSDRRPFRAPHHSASMAALVGGGLRVRPGEVSLAHNGVLFLDELPEFAPGVLDSLRQPLESGETVIARANARVTFPARFQLIAAMNPCKCGLAGTPGHTCRRGDACAADYQARVSGPFLDRIDLRVDVPAVSAADMIGPADSESSATVAGRVGQARELQRQRYAEAGEPRIFTNAAAGPTLIEKVVNPDKESQALLLQAAERFRLSARAYHRVLKVARTLADLAGVERVARPHIAEALSYRVGFAGA
;
A
#
# COMPACT_ATOMS: atom_id res chain seq x y z
N MET A 1 2.77 -44.68 -6.64
CA MET A 1 3.07 -43.81 -5.48
C MET A 1 2.73 -42.38 -5.87
N VAL A 2 2.19 -41.58 -4.95
CA VAL A 2 1.89 -40.16 -5.19
C VAL A 2 2.85 -39.33 -4.35
N THR A 3 3.63 -38.48 -5.01
CA THR A 3 4.50 -37.51 -4.34
C THR A 3 3.69 -36.24 -4.06
N ARG A 4 3.90 -35.62 -2.89
CA ARG A 4 3.24 -34.37 -2.50
C ARG A 4 4.28 -33.30 -2.24
N VAL A 5 4.03 -32.09 -2.73
CA VAL A 5 4.83 -30.90 -2.46
C VAL A 5 3.89 -29.78 -2.06
N ALA A 6 4.14 -29.17 -0.91
CA ALA A 6 3.34 -28.03 -0.46
C ALA A 6 3.73 -26.77 -1.25
N THR A 7 2.73 -25.98 -1.63
CA THR A 7 2.89 -24.66 -2.23
C THR A 7 1.70 -23.78 -1.81
N VAL A 8 1.54 -22.61 -2.42
CA VAL A 8 0.46 -21.68 -2.13
C VAL A 8 -0.18 -21.09 -3.39
N ALA A 9 -1.44 -20.71 -3.26
CA ALA A 9 -2.11 -19.76 -4.14
C ALA A 9 -2.35 -18.46 -3.37
N PHE A 10 -2.38 -17.33 -4.07
CA PHE A 10 -2.61 -16.03 -3.43
C PHE A 10 -4.08 -15.62 -3.59
N GLN A 11 -4.73 -15.33 -2.47
CA GLN A 11 -6.04 -14.68 -2.41
C GLN A 11 -5.86 -13.31 -1.76
N GLY A 12 -5.62 -12.30 -2.59
CA GLY A 12 -5.28 -10.98 -2.08
C GLY A 12 -3.89 -10.98 -1.48
N ILE A 13 -3.79 -10.61 -0.20
CA ILE A 13 -2.54 -10.70 0.56
C ILE A 13 -2.31 -12.04 1.24
N GLU A 14 -3.32 -12.90 1.27
CA GLU A 14 -3.26 -14.17 1.97
C GLU A 14 -2.70 -15.28 1.08
N ALA A 15 -1.78 -16.07 1.63
CA ALA A 15 -1.26 -17.27 0.99
C ALA A 15 -2.08 -18.49 1.45
N VAL A 16 -2.89 -19.03 0.55
CA VAL A 16 -3.76 -20.19 0.77
C VAL A 16 -3.01 -21.47 0.40
N PRO A 17 -3.02 -22.50 1.25
CA PRO A 17 -2.28 -23.73 1.02
C PRO A 17 -2.76 -24.47 -0.24
N VAL A 18 -1.81 -24.93 -1.05
CA VAL A 18 -2.03 -25.79 -2.21
C VAL A 18 -1.11 -26.99 -2.13
N ASP A 19 -1.62 -28.18 -2.43
CA ASP A 19 -0.82 -29.39 -2.55
C ASP A 19 -0.62 -29.74 -4.02
N VAL A 20 0.64 -29.79 -4.46
CA VAL A 20 1.02 -30.34 -5.76
C VAL A 20 1.21 -31.85 -5.60
N GLN A 21 0.35 -32.61 -6.25
CA GLN A 21 0.34 -34.06 -6.20
C GLN A 21 0.82 -34.61 -7.53
N VAL A 22 1.93 -35.34 -7.54
CA VAL A 22 2.53 -35.89 -8.75
C VAL A 22 2.42 -37.41 -8.73
N GLN A 23 1.88 -37.97 -9.80
CA GLN A 23 1.77 -39.41 -10.00
C GLN A 23 2.39 -39.79 -11.34
N VAL A 24 3.36 -40.71 -11.29
CA VAL A 24 3.94 -41.35 -12.48
C VAL A 24 3.37 -42.76 -12.55
N ALA A 25 2.59 -43.05 -13.60
CA ALA A 25 1.90 -44.31 -13.79
C ALA A 25 2.27 -44.98 -15.13
N PRO A 26 2.18 -46.32 -15.24
CA PRO A 26 2.30 -47.00 -16.53
C PRO A 26 1.25 -46.50 -17.53
N GLY A 27 1.59 -46.47 -18.82
CA GLY A 27 0.71 -46.05 -19.91
C GLY A 27 1.43 -45.22 -20.97
N LEU A 28 0.67 -44.78 -21.98
CA LEU A 28 1.20 -43.92 -23.05
C LEU A 28 1.77 -42.61 -22.46
N PRO A 29 2.92 -42.13 -22.96
CA PRO A 29 3.52 -40.87 -22.51
C PRO A 29 2.52 -39.72 -22.65
N LYS A 30 2.14 -39.11 -21.53
CA LYS A 30 1.24 -37.96 -21.49
C LYS A 30 1.47 -37.18 -20.21
N PHE A 31 1.58 -35.87 -20.33
CA PHE A 31 1.60 -34.94 -19.20
C PHE A 31 0.21 -34.33 -19.01
N LEU A 32 -0.38 -34.51 -17.84
CA LEU A 32 -1.71 -33.99 -17.49
C LEU A 32 -1.59 -33.07 -16.28
N LEU A 33 -2.06 -31.83 -16.43
CA LEU A 33 -2.16 -30.85 -15.35
C LEU A 33 -3.63 -30.56 -15.05
N VAL A 34 -4.07 -30.80 -13.82
CA VAL A 34 -5.46 -30.63 -13.36
C VAL A 34 -5.53 -29.80 -12.08
N GLY A 35 -6.68 -29.19 -11.79
CA GLY A 35 -6.88 -28.31 -10.63
C GLY A 35 -6.97 -26.82 -10.98
N LEU A 36 -7.76 -26.47 -11.99
CA LEU A 36 -8.00 -25.10 -12.49
C LEU A 36 -6.73 -24.24 -12.74
N PRO A 37 -5.76 -24.74 -13.55
CA PRO A 37 -4.59 -23.95 -13.93
C PRO A 37 -4.95 -22.86 -14.96
N ASP A 38 -4.41 -21.65 -14.76
CA ASP A 38 -4.41 -20.59 -15.76
C ASP A 38 -3.49 -20.93 -16.95
N LYS A 39 -3.39 -20.03 -17.94
CA LYS A 39 -2.53 -20.24 -19.10
C LYS A 39 -1.05 -20.39 -18.71
N ALA A 40 -0.57 -19.57 -17.77
CA ALA A 40 0.83 -19.61 -17.35
C ALA A 40 1.18 -20.93 -16.65
N VAL A 41 0.29 -21.45 -15.79
CA VAL A 41 0.47 -22.73 -15.12
C VAL A 41 0.36 -23.90 -16.11
N LYS A 42 -0.49 -23.80 -17.14
CA LYS A 42 -0.54 -24.82 -18.21
C LYS A 42 0.78 -24.92 -18.98
N GLU A 43 1.44 -23.80 -19.23
CA GLU A 43 2.75 -23.74 -19.88
C GLU A 43 3.90 -24.26 -18.98
N SER A 44 3.67 -24.43 -17.67
CA SER A 44 4.64 -25.02 -16.74
C SER A 44 5.10 -26.40 -17.19
N SER A 45 4.28 -27.18 -17.91
CA SER A 45 4.70 -28.50 -18.38
C SER A 45 5.91 -28.44 -19.32
N GLU A 46 5.96 -27.43 -20.20
CA GLU A 46 7.08 -27.26 -21.13
C GLU A 46 8.32 -26.71 -20.42
N ARG A 47 8.13 -25.69 -19.55
CA ARG A 47 9.24 -25.10 -18.78
C ARG A 47 9.89 -26.10 -17.83
N VAL A 48 9.08 -26.86 -17.09
CA VAL A 48 9.58 -27.89 -16.17
C VAL A 48 10.32 -28.99 -16.94
N HIS A 49 9.80 -29.44 -18.09
CA HIS A 49 10.48 -30.45 -18.89
C HIS A 49 11.85 -29.95 -19.39
N ALA A 50 11.92 -28.72 -19.90
CA ALA A 50 13.17 -28.12 -20.36
C ALA A 50 14.18 -27.93 -19.20
N ALA A 51 13.72 -27.40 -18.06
CA ALA A 51 14.55 -27.17 -16.89
C ALA A 51 15.15 -28.47 -16.31
N LEU A 52 14.36 -29.55 -16.25
CA LEU A 52 14.85 -30.86 -15.83
C LEU A 52 15.90 -31.40 -16.80
N TYR A 53 15.65 -31.29 -18.11
CA TYR A 53 16.60 -31.70 -19.14
C TYR A 53 17.92 -30.94 -19.04
N ALA A 54 17.87 -29.61 -18.89
CA ALA A 54 19.04 -28.77 -18.69
C ALA A 54 19.81 -29.11 -17.40
N SER A 55 19.11 -29.62 -16.39
CA SER A 55 19.69 -30.10 -15.13
C SER A 55 20.23 -31.54 -15.21
N GLY A 56 20.25 -32.15 -16.40
CA GLY A 56 20.74 -33.52 -16.61
C GLY A 56 19.74 -34.62 -16.24
N LEU A 57 18.47 -34.28 -16.03
CA LEU A 57 17.41 -35.23 -15.69
C LEU A 57 16.49 -35.48 -16.89
N SER A 58 16.22 -36.75 -17.17
CA SER A 58 15.25 -37.15 -18.19
C SER A 58 13.96 -37.65 -17.56
N LEU A 59 12.81 -37.14 -18.00
CA LEU A 59 11.52 -37.69 -17.59
C LEU A 59 11.27 -39.06 -18.27
N PRO A 60 10.75 -40.05 -17.53
CA PRO A 60 10.46 -41.35 -18.11
C PRO A 60 9.30 -41.25 -19.12
N PRO A 61 9.29 -42.08 -20.18
CA PRO A 61 8.19 -42.12 -21.15
C PRO A 61 6.97 -42.85 -20.56
N ARG A 62 6.35 -42.23 -19.55
CA ARG A 62 5.21 -42.73 -18.78
C ARG A 62 4.11 -41.69 -18.71
N ARG A 63 2.93 -42.09 -18.20
CA ARG A 63 1.84 -41.16 -17.94
C ARG A 63 2.13 -40.40 -16.65
N ILE A 64 2.20 -39.07 -16.74
CA ILE A 64 2.47 -38.15 -15.65
C ILE A 64 1.21 -37.34 -15.40
N THR A 65 0.67 -37.41 -14.18
CA THR A 65 -0.47 -36.60 -13.74
C THR A 65 -0.02 -35.71 -12.59
N VAL A 66 -0.23 -34.40 -12.76
CA VAL A 66 0.01 -33.36 -11.76
C VAL A 66 -1.35 -32.77 -11.38
N ASN A 67 -1.73 -32.92 -10.12
CA ASN A 67 -2.97 -32.40 -9.56
C ASN A 67 -2.66 -31.28 -8.57
N LEU A 68 -3.27 -30.11 -8.77
CA LEU A 68 -3.15 -28.94 -7.90
C LEU A 68 -4.39 -28.85 -6.98
N ALA A 69 -4.26 -29.34 -5.75
CA ALA A 69 -5.37 -29.39 -4.79
C ALA A 69 -5.37 -28.15 -3.87
N PRO A 70 -6.54 -27.60 -3.50
CA PRO A 70 -7.90 -28.10 -3.74
C PRO A 70 -8.46 -27.67 -5.11
N ALA A 71 -9.38 -28.42 -5.72
CA ALA A 71 -9.76 -28.20 -7.13
C ALA A 71 -10.64 -26.97 -7.40
N ASP A 72 -11.24 -26.38 -6.37
CA ASP A 72 -12.14 -25.22 -6.40
C ASP A 72 -11.40 -23.88 -6.39
N LEU A 73 -10.11 -23.90 -6.04
CA LEU A 73 -9.26 -22.72 -5.98
C LEU A 73 -8.55 -22.51 -7.34
N PRO A 74 -8.68 -21.35 -8.01
CA PRO A 74 -7.91 -21.05 -9.21
C PRO A 74 -6.40 -20.99 -8.94
N LYS A 75 -5.59 -21.55 -9.86
CA LYS A 75 -4.11 -21.52 -9.78
C LYS A 75 -3.59 -20.57 -10.85
N GLU A 76 -3.09 -19.43 -10.40
CA GLU A 76 -2.55 -18.38 -11.28
C GLU A 76 -1.09 -18.10 -10.95
N GLY A 77 -0.25 -17.91 -11.98
CA GLY A 77 1.16 -17.55 -11.83
C GLY A 77 2.15 -18.65 -12.24
N SER A 78 3.39 -18.28 -12.49
CA SER A 78 4.48 -19.18 -12.89
C SER A 78 5.18 -19.86 -11.70
N HIS A 79 4.89 -19.45 -10.45
CA HIS A 79 5.57 -19.96 -9.26
C HIS A 79 5.30 -21.44 -8.95
N TYR A 80 4.36 -22.07 -9.66
CA TYR A 80 4.11 -23.50 -9.60
C TYR A 80 5.16 -24.35 -10.33
N ASP A 81 6.02 -23.74 -11.15
CA ASP A 81 7.05 -24.47 -11.90
C ASP A 81 7.96 -25.27 -10.95
N LEU A 82 8.48 -24.64 -9.89
CA LEU A 82 9.34 -25.29 -8.91
C LEU A 82 8.68 -26.46 -8.16
N PRO A 83 7.51 -26.32 -7.49
CA PRO A 83 6.90 -27.44 -6.77
C PRO A 83 6.50 -28.60 -7.70
N ILE A 84 6.13 -28.31 -8.96
CA ILE A 84 5.88 -29.36 -9.97
C ILE A 84 7.18 -30.11 -10.30
N ALA A 85 8.28 -29.39 -10.56
CA ALA A 85 9.59 -30.00 -10.82
C ALA A 85 10.06 -30.87 -9.65
N LEU A 86 9.95 -30.39 -8.41
CA LEU A 86 10.31 -31.15 -7.21
C LEU A 86 9.47 -32.41 -7.04
N GLY A 87 8.16 -32.31 -7.26
CA GLY A 87 7.27 -33.47 -7.22
C GLY A 87 7.64 -34.54 -8.24
N LEU A 88 8.04 -34.13 -9.46
CA LEU A 88 8.53 -35.03 -10.49
C LEU A 88 9.86 -35.66 -10.13
N MET A 89 10.83 -34.86 -9.67
CA MET A 89 12.15 -35.33 -9.25
C MET A 89 12.05 -36.37 -8.14
N ALA A 90 11.22 -36.11 -7.12
CA ALA A 90 10.97 -37.10 -6.07
C ALA A 90 10.22 -38.34 -6.61
N ALA A 91 9.27 -38.18 -7.53
CA ALA A 91 8.55 -39.31 -8.13
C ALA A 91 9.45 -40.23 -8.99
N ILE A 92 10.51 -39.70 -9.60
CA ILE A 92 11.52 -40.49 -10.33
C ILE A 92 12.70 -40.95 -9.47
N GLY A 93 12.71 -40.59 -8.18
CA GLY A 93 13.78 -40.95 -7.25
C GLY A 93 15.06 -40.12 -7.37
N ALA A 94 15.03 -38.97 -8.04
CA ALA A 94 16.17 -38.07 -8.15
C ALA A 94 16.47 -37.32 -6.85
N ILE A 95 15.46 -37.11 -5.99
CA ILE A 95 15.61 -36.50 -4.66
C ILE A 95 14.79 -37.25 -3.60
N PRO A 96 15.20 -37.19 -2.32
CA PRO A 96 14.44 -37.75 -1.20
C PRO A 96 13.08 -37.06 -1.04
N SER A 97 12.00 -37.85 -0.96
CA SER A 97 10.62 -37.33 -0.84
C SER A 97 10.30 -36.80 0.56
N ASP A 98 10.97 -37.32 1.59
CA ASP A 98 10.88 -36.87 2.98
C ASP A 98 11.44 -35.46 3.17
N ALA A 99 12.49 -35.09 2.43
CA ALA A 99 13.04 -33.72 2.46
C ALA A 99 12.03 -32.66 1.99
N LEU A 100 11.14 -33.02 1.06
CA LEU A 100 10.08 -32.13 0.56
C LEU A 100 8.92 -31.97 1.53
N SER A 101 8.65 -32.97 2.38
CA SER A 101 7.50 -32.97 3.29
C SER A 101 7.53 -31.87 4.35
N ARG A 102 8.73 -31.32 4.61
CA ARG A 102 8.98 -30.26 5.60
C ARG A 102 9.03 -28.86 4.99
N HIS A 103 8.82 -28.74 3.68
CA HIS A 103 9.02 -27.49 2.96
C HIS A 103 7.82 -27.12 2.09
N LEU A 104 7.56 -25.83 2.05
CA LEU A 104 6.74 -25.18 1.04
C LEU A 104 7.64 -24.71 -0.09
N ALA A 105 7.31 -25.00 -1.34
CA ALA A 105 8.10 -24.58 -2.50
C ALA A 105 7.33 -23.60 -3.40
N LEU A 106 8.00 -22.53 -3.81
CA LEU A 106 7.50 -21.59 -4.82
C LEU A 106 8.67 -21.04 -5.65
N GLY A 107 8.50 -20.95 -6.97
CA GLY A 107 9.52 -20.39 -7.85
C GLY A 107 9.22 -20.65 -9.32
N GLU A 108 9.70 -19.75 -10.17
CA GLU A 108 9.63 -19.86 -11.62
C GLU A 108 10.91 -20.50 -12.16
N LEU A 109 10.77 -21.36 -13.18
CA LEU A 109 11.90 -22.05 -13.79
C LEU A 109 12.22 -21.49 -15.18
N GLY A 110 13.48 -21.10 -15.35
CA GLY A 110 14.07 -20.88 -16.66
C GLY A 110 14.25 -22.20 -17.41
N LEU A 111 14.25 -22.14 -18.73
CA LEU A 111 14.51 -23.31 -19.59
C LEU A 111 15.91 -23.90 -19.38
N ASP A 112 16.83 -23.13 -18.80
CA ASP A 112 18.20 -23.50 -18.44
C ASP A 112 18.32 -24.10 -17.02
N GLY A 113 17.19 -24.26 -16.31
CA GLY A 113 17.16 -24.79 -14.94
C GLY A 113 17.48 -23.76 -13.85
N ARG A 114 17.66 -22.47 -14.19
CA ARG A 114 17.79 -21.40 -13.19
C ARG A 114 16.44 -21.07 -12.55
N LEU A 115 16.49 -20.64 -11.29
CA LEU A 115 15.32 -20.17 -10.56
C LEU A 115 15.19 -18.65 -10.73
N ALA A 116 14.03 -18.21 -11.19
CA ALA A 116 13.68 -16.80 -11.31
C ALA A 116 12.88 -16.34 -10.08
N PRO A 117 13.05 -15.07 -9.64
CA PRO A 117 12.29 -14.52 -8.53
C PRO A 117 10.80 -14.47 -8.87
N THR A 118 9.96 -14.76 -7.89
CA THR A 118 8.49 -14.72 -8.04
C THR A 118 7.87 -13.77 -7.03
N ALA A 119 6.71 -13.23 -7.37
CA ALA A 119 5.91 -12.42 -6.45
C ALA A 119 5.35 -13.27 -5.30
N GLY A 120 5.13 -12.65 -4.14
CA GLY A 120 4.44 -13.27 -3.01
C GLY A 120 5.32 -14.18 -2.12
N VAL A 121 6.65 -14.04 -2.15
CA VAL A 121 7.53 -14.90 -1.34
C VAL A 121 7.38 -14.61 0.15
N LEU A 122 7.28 -13.35 0.56
CA LEU A 122 7.05 -12.95 1.96
C LEU A 122 5.77 -13.55 2.55
N PRO A 123 4.57 -13.36 1.96
CA PRO A 123 3.36 -13.98 2.50
C PRO A 123 3.43 -15.52 2.43
N ALA A 124 4.09 -16.11 1.44
CA ALA A 124 4.32 -17.56 1.40
C ALA A 124 5.22 -18.04 2.56
N ALA A 125 6.28 -17.30 2.89
CA ALA A 125 7.19 -17.61 3.98
C ALA A 125 6.50 -17.47 5.36
N ILE A 126 5.68 -16.43 5.55
CA ILE A 126 4.86 -16.28 6.75
C ILE A 126 3.86 -17.44 6.88
N ALA A 127 3.22 -17.85 5.79
CA ALA A 127 2.31 -19.00 5.79
C ALA A 127 3.03 -20.34 6.02
N ALA A 128 4.27 -20.48 5.55
CA ALA A 128 5.11 -21.64 5.83
C ALA A 128 5.46 -21.71 7.33
N ALA A 129 5.92 -20.59 7.90
CA ALA A 129 6.25 -20.48 9.33
C ALA A 129 5.03 -20.81 10.22
N ALA A 130 3.85 -20.28 9.89
CA ALA A 130 2.61 -20.55 10.62
C ALA A 130 2.17 -22.03 10.56
N ARG A 131 2.69 -22.80 9.60
CA ARG A 131 2.43 -24.25 9.43
C ARG A 131 3.61 -25.11 9.87
N GLU A 132 4.62 -24.52 10.51
CA GLU A 132 5.85 -25.21 10.93
C GLU A 132 6.60 -25.87 9.75
N LEU A 133 6.54 -25.25 8.57
CA LEU A 133 7.25 -25.66 7.37
C LEU A 133 8.39 -24.69 7.06
N GLY A 134 9.48 -25.21 6.50
CA GLY A 134 10.49 -24.42 5.80
C GLY A 134 9.97 -23.91 4.46
N ILE A 135 10.76 -23.07 3.80
CA ILE A 135 10.46 -22.55 2.45
C ILE A 135 11.62 -22.76 1.48
N ILE A 136 11.28 -23.16 0.25
CA ILE A 136 12.18 -23.23 -0.89
C ILE A 136 11.76 -22.16 -1.89
N CYS A 137 12.65 -21.22 -2.20
CA CYS A 137 12.41 -20.14 -3.15
C CYS A 137 13.66 -19.82 -3.98
N ALA A 138 13.57 -18.95 -4.98
CA ALA A 138 14.76 -18.50 -5.71
C ALA A 138 15.74 -17.74 -4.78
N ALA A 139 17.05 -17.81 -5.07
CA ALA A 139 18.10 -17.07 -4.34
C ALA A 139 17.80 -15.57 -4.20
N ASP A 140 17.34 -14.93 -5.28
CA ASP A 140 17.01 -13.50 -5.32
C ASP A 140 15.81 -13.12 -4.43
N SER A 141 14.92 -14.08 -4.16
CA SER A 141 13.79 -13.94 -3.26
C SER A 141 14.12 -14.37 -1.81
N GLY A 142 15.29 -14.96 -1.58
CA GLY A 142 15.74 -15.40 -0.26
C GLY A 142 15.72 -14.29 0.82
N PRO A 143 16.23 -13.07 0.54
CA PRO A 143 16.18 -11.97 1.51
C PRO A 143 14.77 -11.58 1.94
N GLU A 144 13.78 -11.78 1.07
CA GLU A 144 12.38 -11.53 1.37
C GLU A 144 11.80 -12.62 2.29
N ALA A 145 12.08 -13.90 1.98
CA ALA A 145 11.66 -15.03 2.83
C ALA A 145 12.24 -14.94 4.26
N ALA A 146 13.45 -14.40 4.40
CA ALA A 146 14.13 -14.25 5.69
C ALA A 146 13.38 -13.34 6.68
N TRP A 147 12.46 -12.50 6.23
CA TRP A 147 11.63 -11.67 7.10
C TRP A 147 10.51 -12.44 7.83
N ALA A 148 10.24 -13.69 7.46
CA ALA A 148 9.26 -14.53 8.15
C ALA A 148 9.73 -14.99 9.55
N GLY A 149 11.03 -14.87 9.85
CA GLY A 149 11.61 -15.15 11.17
C GLY A 149 12.96 -15.87 11.08
N ASP A 150 13.68 -15.90 12.20
CA ASP A 150 14.99 -16.56 12.28
C ASP A 150 14.90 -18.09 12.36
N GLU A 151 13.75 -18.62 12.78
CA GLU A 151 13.53 -20.05 13.05
C GLU A 151 13.06 -20.86 11.83
N ILE A 152 12.46 -20.20 10.82
CA ILE A 152 12.00 -20.90 9.61
C ILE A 152 13.20 -21.39 8.80
N ASP A 153 13.21 -22.64 8.36
CA ASP A 153 14.25 -23.15 7.44
C ASP A 153 14.06 -22.57 6.04
N ILE A 154 15.10 -22.00 5.45
CA ILE A 154 15.02 -21.30 4.15
C ILE A 154 16.11 -21.82 3.22
N ILE A 155 15.67 -22.44 2.13
CA ILE A 155 16.54 -22.91 1.05
C ILE A 155 16.33 -22.02 -0.16
N ALA A 156 17.34 -21.20 -0.49
CA ALA A 156 17.25 -20.23 -1.58
C ALA A 156 18.33 -20.48 -2.67
N PRO A 157 18.16 -21.49 -3.56
CA PRO A 157 19.16 -21.81 -4.56
C PRO A 157 19.01 -20.94 -5.83
N GLU A 158 20.09 -20.86 -6.61
CA GLU A 158 20.08 -20.18 -7.91
C GLU A 158 19.54 -21.06 -9.06
N SER A 159 19.52 -22.38 -8.86
CA SER A 159 19.13 -23.36 -9.89
C SER A 159 18.60 -24.65 -9.28
N LEU A 160 17.91 -25.46 -10.11
CA LEU A 160 17.49 -26.81 -9.74
C LEU A 160 18.66 -27.70 -9.34
N LEU A 161 19.79 -27.60 -10.04
CA LEU A 161 20.99 -28.39 -9.72
C LEU A 161 21.53 -28.05 -8.32
N ALA A 162 21.59 -26.77 -7.97
CA ALA A 162 22.01 -26.34 -6.64
C ALA A 162 21.05 -26.86 -5.55
N LEU A 163 19.75 -26.87 -5.85
CA LEU A 163 18.74 -27.43 -4.95
C LEU A 163 18.88 -28.95 -4.78
N CYS A 164 19.13 -29.71 -5.86
CA CYS A 164 19.43 -31.13 -5.79
C CYS A 164 20.62 -31.41 -4.87
N ASN A 165 21.70 -30.65 -5.04
CA ASN A 165 22.91 -30.82 -4.24
C ASN A 165 22.67 -30.50 -2.76
N HIS A 166 21.83 -29.50 -2.46
CA HIS A 166 21.40 -29.18 -1.09
C HIS A 166 20.62 -30.34 -0.48
N LEU A 167 19.56 -30.79 -1.14
CA LEU A 167 18.67 -31.84 -0.62
C LEU A 167 19.38 -33.20 -0.53
N GLY A 168 20.36 -33.45 -1.39
CA GLY A 168 21.22 -34.64 -1.34
C GLY A 168 22.36 -34.55 -0.32
N GLY A 169 22.58 -33.40 0.33
CA GLY A 169 23.65 -33.20 1.32
C GLY A 169 25.05 -33.05 0.72
N PHE A 170 25.18 -32.84 -0.58
CA PHE A 170 26.47 -32.67 -1.26
C PHE A 170 27.01 -31.23 -1.13
N GLN A 171 26.14 -30.24 -1.26
CA GLN A 171 26.49 -28.83 -1.13
C GLN A 171 25.32 -28.06 -0.54
N LEU A 172 25.47 -27.57 0.68
CA LEU A 172 24.43 -26.81 1.37
C LEU A 172 24.39 -25.36 0.88
N CYS A 173 23.17 -24.83 0.81
CA CYS A 173 22.93 -23.42 0.54
C CYS A 173 23.07 -22.65 1.83
N SER A 174 23.75 -21.51 1.80
CA SER A 174 23.77 -20.58 2.93
C SER A 174 22.38 -20.02 3.18
N ARG A 175 22.00 -19.89 4.45
CA ARG A 175 20.76 -19.21 4.84
C ARG A 175 20.77 -17.78 4.30
N PRO A 176 19.72 -17.31 3.62
CA PRO A 176 19.62 -15.93 3.19
C PRO A 176 19.46 -15.00 4.38
N VAL A 177 19.97 -13.78 4.25
CA VAL A 177 19.88 -12.74 5.29
C VAL A 177 18.82 -11.73 4.89
N ALA A 178 17.95 -11.38 5.84
CA ALA A 178 16.96 -10.33 5.66
C ALA A 178 17.65 -9.02 5.28
N ARG A 179 17.23 -8.42 4.16
CA ARG A 179 17.77 -7.14 3.70
C ARG A 179 16.80 -6.04 4.06
N ARG A 180 17.32 -4.97 4.67
CA ARG A 180 16.65 -3.68 4.75
C ARG A 180 17.26 -2.79 3.67
N ARG A 181 16.42 -2.09 2.92
CA ARG A 181 16.89 -1.14 1.93
C ARG A 181 17.59 0.01 2.66
N VAL A 182 18.92 0.08 2.53
CA VAL A 182 19.70 1.20 3.08
C VAL A 182 19.29 2.45 2.31
N GLU A 183 18.97 3.50 3.04
CA GLU A 183 18.45 4.74 2.47
C GLU A 183 19.42 5.34 1.45
N ILE A 184 18.92 5.63 0.25
CA ILE A 184 19.48 6.70 -0.55
C ILE A 184 18.84 7.98 0.01
N ALA A 185 19.65 8.83 0.65
CA ALA A 185 19.26 10.15 1.10
C ALA A 185 18.69 10.95 -0.09
N GLY A 186 17.61 11.71 0.13
CA GLY A 186 17.06 12.59 -0.91
C GLY A 186 15.55 12.73 -0.99
N LEU A 187 14.82 12.57 0.12
CA LEU A 187 13.45 13.10 0.14
C LEU A 187 13.52 14.63 0.09
N PRO A 188 12.61 15.30 -0.64
CA PRO A 188 12.61 16.76 -0.68
C PRO A 188 12.36 17.34 0.72
N ASP A 189 13.08 18.42 1.05
CA ASP A 189 12.98 19.08 2.36
C ASP A 189 11.93 20.22 2.33
N LEU A 190 11.22 20.42 3.44
CA LEU A 190 10.34 21.56 3.66
C LEU A 190 11.10 22.88 3.71
N SER A 191 12.38 22.90 4.04
CA SER A 191 13.22 24.09 4.00
C SER A 191 13.32 24.68 2.59
N GLU A 192 13.10 23.88 1.55
CA GLU A 192 13.11 24.35 0.15
C GLU A 192 11.83 25.11 -0.23
N VAL A 193 10.76 25.00 0.56
CA VAL A 193 9.48 25.66 0.30
C VAL A 193 9.56 27.11 0.74
N ARG A 194 9.63 28.02 -0.23
CA ARG A 194 9.63 29.46 -0.02
C ARG A 194 8.20 30.02 0.05
N GLY A 195 7.94 30.84 1.07
CA GLY A 195 6.60 31.32 1.38
C GLY A 195 5.64 30.19 1.79
N GLN A 196 4.33 30.45 1.68
CA GLN A 196 3.27 29.46 1.87
C GLN A 196 3.19 28.84 3.28
N GLU A 197 3.42 29.67 4.32
CA GLU A 197 3.38 29.25 5.72
C GLU A 197 2.10 28.50 6.09
N VAL A 198 0.94 28.98 5.62
CA VAL A 198 -0.37 28.34 5.85
C VAL A 198 -0.41 26.93 5.26
N ALA A 199 0.15 26.72 4.07
CA ALA A 199 0.16 25.42 3.42
C ALA A 199 1.15 24.45 4.09
N ARG A 200 2.33 24.94 4.52
CA ARG A 200 3.29 24.15 5.32
C ARG A 200 2.68 23.73 6.65
N ARG A 201 2.04 24.68 7.35
CA ARG A 201 1.34 24.41 8.61
C ARG A 201 0.23 23.38 8.42
N ALA A 202 -0.58 23.50 7.37
CA ALA A 202 -1.61 22.51 7.08
C ALA A 202 -1.03 21.12 6.76
N LEU A 203 0.13 21.06 6.08
CA LEU A 203 0.82 19.79 5.81
C LEU A 203 1.32 19.13 7.10
N GLU A 204 1.86 19.91 8.03
CA GLU A 204 2.24 19.44 9.37
C GLU A 204 1.02 18.90 10.15
N VAL A 205 -0.08 19.64 10.15
CA VAL A 205 -1.34 19.22 10.80
C VAL A 205 -1.87 17.94 10.15
N ALA A 206 -1.83 17.85 8.82
CA ALA A 206 -2.21 16.65 8.08
C ALA A 206 -1.34 15.45 8.48
N ALA A 207 -0.02 15.62 8.51
CA ALA A 207 0.92 14.59 8.91
C ALA A 207 0.70 14.11 10.36
N ALA A 208 0.54 15.04 11.30
CA ALA A 208 0.35 14.76 12.72
C ALA A 208 -0.95 14.00 13.02
N GLY A 209 -2.05 14.36 12.36
CA GLY A 209 -3.36 13.76 12.61
C GLY A 209 -3.76 12.64 11.64
N GLY A 210 -3.00 12.42 10.57
CA GLY A 210 -3.40 11.54 9.47
C GLY A 210 -4.60 12.06 8.68
N HIS A 211 -4.78 13.38 8.62
CA HIS A 211 -5.93 14.03 8.00
C HIS A 211 -5.79 14.10 6.48
N ASN A 212 -6.90 13.95 5.77
CA ASN A 212 -6.92 14.13 4.31
C ASN A 212 -6.85 15.63 3.97
N LEU A 213 -6.03 16.00 2.99
CA LEU A 213 -5.74 17.39 2.64
C LEU A 213 -6.02 17.67 1.16
N LEU A 214 -6.69 18.78 0.87
CA LEU A 214 -6.88 19.32 -0.46
C LEU A 214 -6.19 20.69 -0.59
N LEU A 215 -5.27 20.78 -1.54
CA LEU A 215 -4.58 22.01 -1.93
C LEU A 215 -5.26 22.61 -3.16
N ILE A 216 -5.76 23.85 -3.04
CA ILE A 216 -6.41 24.56 -4.13
C ILE A 216 -5.56 25.76 -4.49
N GLY A 217 -5.19 25.94 -5.75
CA GLY A 217 -4.37 27.09 -6.12
C GLY A 217 -4.05 27.16 -7.60
N PRO A 218 -3.53 28.29 -8.09
CA PRO A 218 -3.18 28.44 -9.50
C PRO A 218 -2.05 27.49 -9.93
N PRO A 219 -1.85 27.30 -11.24
CA PRO A 219 -0.68 26.60 -11.76
C PRO A 219 0.61 27.29 -11.28
N GLY A 220 1.66 26.52 -11.00
CA GLY A 220 2.92 27.06 -10.49
C GLY A 220 2.94 27.44 -9.00
N ALA A 221 1.82 27.32 -8.28
CA ALA A 221 1.77 27.56 -6.83
C ALA A 221 2.45 26.46 -5.98
N GLY A 222 3.22 25.55 -6.55
CA GLY A 222 3.97 24.54 -5.77
C GLY A 222 3.12 23.47 -5.07
N LYS A 223 1.88 23.20 -5.50
CA LYS A 223 0.99 22.19 -4.87
C LYS A 223 1.59 20.78 -4.83
N SER A 224 2.06 20.28 -5.98
CA SER A 224 2.72 18.97 -6.09
C SER A 224 4.09 18.96 -5.39
N MET A 225 4.75 20.11 -5.35
CA MET A 225 6.00 20.35 -4.62
C MET A 225 5.77 20.21 -3.10
N LEU A 226 4.73 20.82 -2.54
CA LEU A 226 4.30 20.61 -1.15
C LEU A 226 3.94 19.15 -0.85
N ALA A 227 3.09 18.53 -1.67
CA ALA A 227 2.60 17.17 -1.43
C ALA A 227 3.71 16.12 -1.39
N SER A 228 4.70 16.23 -2.28
CA SER A 228 5.87 15.32 -2.33
C SER A 228 6.79 15.39 -1.11
N ARG A 229 6.65 16.43 -0.27
CA ARG A 229 7.40 16.59 1.00
C ARG A 229 6.71 15.92 2.17
N LEU A 230 5.45 15.52 2.06
CA LEU A 230 4.74 14.85 3.15
C LEU A 230 5.46 13.59 3.67
N PRO A 231 5.99 12.69 2.82
CA PRO A 231 6.75 11.52 3.31
C PRO A 231 7.98 11.87 4.14
N SER A 232 8.57 13.06 3.96
CA SER A 232 9.75 13.50 4.71
C SER A 232 9.44 13.90 6.16
N ILE A 233 8.17 14.18 6.48
CA ILE A 233 7.72 14.58 7.83
C ILE A 233 6.88 13.53 8.55
N LEU A 234 6.55 12.43 7.88
CA LEU A 234 5.82 11.33 8.49
C LEU A 234 6.79 10.46 9.31
N PRO A 235 6.36 9.92 10.47
CA PRO A 235 7.18 8.98 11.21
C PRO A 235 7.37 7.68 10.41
N PRO A 236 8.44 6.91 10.68
CA PRO A 236 8.65 5.61 10.05
C PRO A 236 7.49 4.65 10.32
N LEU A 237 7.43 3.57 9.52
CA LEU A 237 6.50 2.47 9.73
C LEU A 237 6.86 1.72 11.03
N ASP A 238 5.86 1.41 11.85
CA ASP A 238 6.00 0.41 12.92
C ASP A 238 6.24 -0.99 12.33
N PRO A 239 6.90 -1.94 13.02
CA PRO A 239 7.15 -3.28 12.50
C PRO A 239 5.91 -3.99 11.92
N ARG A 240 4.72 -3.80 12.51
CA ARG A 240 3.47 -4.37 11.95
C ARG A 240 3.07 -3.69 10.65
N GLU A 241 3.12 -2.36 10.61
CA GLU A 241 2.80 -1.60 9.40
C GLU A 241 3.79 -1.92 8.27
N LEU A 242 5.06 -2.13 8.60
CA LEU A 242 6.11 -2.50 7.66
C LEU A 242 5.83 -3.85 7.01
N LEU A 243 5.46 -4.87 7.80
CA LEU A 243 5.09 -6.19 7.27
C LEU A 243 3.85 -6.11 6.37
N ASP A 244 2.80 -5.37 6.77
CA ASP A 244 1.59 -5.19 5.96
C ASP A 244 1.90 -4.57 4.60
N VAL A 245 2.66 -3.48 4.57
CA VAL A 245 3.09 -2.81 3.34
C VAL A 245 3.94 -3.74 2.48
N SER A 246 4.84 -4.49 3.11
CA SER A 246 5.75 -5.40 2.42
C SER A 246 5.04 -6.60 1.80
N MET A 247 4.00 -7.15 2.44
CA MET A 247 3.17 -8.20 1.87
C MET A 247 2.48 -7.73 0.57
N ILE A 248 1.96 -6.50 0.56
CA ILE A 248 1.32 -5.93 -0.63
C ILE A 248 2.35 -5.73 -1.75
N GLN A 249 3.53 -5.17 -1.44
CA GLN A 249 4.61 -4.94 -2.41
C GLN A 249 5.17 -6.25 -2.96
N SER A 250 5.27 -7.29 -2.13
CA SER A 250 5.67 -8.64 -2.51
C SER A 250 4.74 -9.21 -3.58
N ILE A 251 3.42 -9.13 -3.37
CA ILE A 251 2.42 -9.63 -4.32
C ILE A 251 2.34 -8.76 -5.57
N ALA A 252 2.59 -7.46 -5.44
CA ALA A 252 2.73 -6.57 -6.58
C ALA A 252 3.99 -6.83 -7.41
N GLY A 253 4.99 -7.53 -6.84
CA GLY A 253 6.28 -7.77 -7.46
C GLY A 253 7.20 -6.55 -7.45
N GLU A 254 7.03 -5.62 -6.51
CA GLU A 254 7.77 -4.36 -6.43
C GLU A 254 8.96 -4.39 -5.44
N LEU A 255 9.13 -5.49 -4.69
CA LEU A 255 10.26 -5.67 -3.77
C LEU A 255 11.56 -5.96 -4.53
N ALA A 256 12.24 -4.91 -4.98
CA ALA A 256 13.52 -5.04 -5.65
C ALA A 256 14.57 -5.72 -4.75
N GLY A 257 15.02 -6.91 -5.14
CA GLY A 257 16.07 -7.68 -4.45
C GLY A 257 15.68 -8.14 -3.03
N GLY A 258 14.38 -8.24 -2.75
CA GLY A 258 13.84 -8.71 -1.46
C GLY A 258 14.13 -7.81 -0.27
N ALA A 259 14.50 -6.55 -0.50
CA ALA A 259 14.82 -5.60 0.56
C ALA A 259 13.58 -4.79 0.98
N LEU A 260 13.24 -4.84 2.27
CA LEU A 260 12.11 -4.06 2.81
C LEU A 260 12.51 -2.62 3.09
N SER A 261 11.53 -1.71 2.95
CA SER A 261 11.67 -0.28 3.22
C SER A 261 10.79 0.10 4.41
N ASP A 262 11.35 0.87 5.35
CA ASP A 262 10.65 1.46 6.49
C ASP A 262 9.95 2.79 6.18
N ARG A 263 10.22 3.35 4.99
CA ARG A 263 9.53 4.54 4.48
C ARG A 263 8.08 4.22 4.15
N ARG A 264 7.21 5.15 4.55
CA ARG A 264 5.80 5.11 4.15
C ARG A 264 5.67 5.25 2.63
N PRO A 265 4.88 4.40 1.95
CA PRO A 265 4.68 4.51 0.51
C PRO A 265 4.11 5.87 0.12
N PHE A 266 4.53 6.39 -1.03
CA PHE A 266 3.94 7.57 -1.66
C PHE A 266 3.57 7.20 -3.10
N ARG A 267 2.27 7.23 -3.41
CA ARG A 267 1.74 6.92 -4.76
C ARG A 267 1.14 8.16 -5.38
N ALA A 268 1.54 8.47 -6.60
CA ALA A 268 1.06 9.62 -7.36
C ALA A 268 0.61 9.18 -8.77
N PRO A 269 -0.52 8.45 -8.89
CA PRO A 269 -1.02 8.02 -10.18
C PRO A 269 -1.42 9.20 -11.05
N HIS A 270 -1.17 9.08 -12.35
CA HIS A 270 -1.63 10.06 -13.32
C HIS A 270 -3.17 10.05 -13.43
N HIS A 271 -3.80 11.19 -13.73
CA HIS A 271 -5.26 11.33 -13.81
C HIS A 271 -5.94 10.45 -14.89
N SER A 272 -5.15 9.89 -15.80
CA SER A 272 -5.59 8.89 -16.79
C SER A 272 -5.69 7.47 -16.23
N ALA A 273 -5.36 7.26 -14.96
CA ALA A 273 -5.47 5.96 -14.30
C ALA A 273 -6.92 5.43 -14.36
N SER A 274 -7.06 4.18 -14.80
CA SER A 274 -8.35 3.50 -14.82
C SER A 274 -8.80 3.10 -13.40
N MET A 275 -10.09 2.78 -13.23
CA MET A 275 -10.59 2.24 -11.95
C MET A 275 -9.81 0.98 -11.52
N ALA A 276 -9.43 0.12 -12.47
CA ALA A 276 -8.67 -1.08 -12.17
C ALA A 276 -7.22 -0.79 -11.73
N ALA A 277 -6.61 0.28 -12.22
CA ALA A 277 -5.29 0.70 -11.75
C ALA A 277 -5.38 1.31 -10.34
N LEU A 278 -6.39 2.14 -10.09
CA LEU A 278 -6.49 2.87 -8.82
C LEU A 278 -6.95 1.99 -7.66
N VAL A 279 -8.07 1.27 -7.84
CA VAL A 279 -8.67 0.41 -6.81
C VAL A 279 -8.10 -1.00 -6.85
N GLY A 280 -7.64 -1.45 -8.01
CA GLY A 280 -7.12 -2.79 -8.24
C GLY A 280 -8.04 -3.64 -9.12
N GLY A 281 -7.52 -4.79 -9.53
CA GLY A 281 -8.17 -5.71 -10.45
C GLY A 281 -7.49 -5.77 -11.81
N GLY A 282 -8.28 -5.93 -12.88
CA GLY A 282 -7.78 -6.20 -14.23
C GLY A 282 -8.01 -7.66 -14.64
N LEU A 283 -7.20 -8.16 -15.59
CA LEU A 283 -7.24 -9.57 -16.03
C LEU A 283 -6.78 -10.53 -14.91
N ARG A 284 -5.79 -10.10 -14.12
CA ARG A 284 -5.32 -10.76 -12.90
C ARG A 284 -5.71 -9.89 -11.71
N VAL A 285 -6.15 -10.49 -10.60
CA VAL A 285 -6.53 -9.74 -9.41
C VAL A 285 -5.28 -9.23 -8.71
N ARG A 286 -4.91 -7.99 -8.97
CA ARG A 286 -3.75 -7.31 -8.37
C ARG A 286 -4.16 -6.15 -7.46
N PRO A 287 -3.34 -5.80 -6.45
CA PRO A 287 -3.56 -4.59 -5.67
C PRO A 287 -3.50 -3.35 -6.59
N GLY A 288 -4.36 -2.37 -6.33
CA GLY A 288 -4.30 -1.08 -7.00
C GLY A 288 -3.45 -0.07 -6.24
N GLU A 289 -3.33 1.15 -6.78
CA GLU A 289 -2.61 2.27 -6.17
C GLU A 289 -3.04 2.57 -4.73
N VAL A 290 -4.33 2.40 -4.40
CA VAL A 290 -4.84 2.58 -3.03
C VAL A 290 -4.24 1.58 -2.03
N SER A 291 -4.07 0.32 -2.44
CA SER A 291 -3.49 -0.73 -1.62
C SER A 291 -1.97 -0.58 -1.57
N LEU A 292 -1.35 -0.17 -2.68
CA LEU A 292 0.06 0.14 -2.75
C LEU A 292 0.46 1.38 -1.93
N ALA A 293 -0.52 2.24 -1.59
CA ALA A 293 -0.39 3.37 -0.68
C ALA A 293 -0.75 3.04 0.79
N HIS A 294 -0.97 1.76 1.13
CA HIS A 294 -1.32 1.34 2.48
C HIS A 294 -0.32 1.85 3.53
N ASN A 295 -0.82 2.33 4.67
CA ASN A 295 -0.08 3.01 5.74
C ASN A 295 0.83 4.17 5.26
N GLY A 296 0.56 4.69 4.06
CA GLY A 296 1.29 5.78 3.42
C GLY A 296 0.36 6.83 2.84
N VAL A 297 0.76 7.39 1.70
CA VAL A 297 0.14 8.56 1.09
C VAL A 297 -0.28 8.25 -0.35
N LEU A 298 -1.53 8.54 -0.69
CA LEU A 298 -2.01 8.62 -2.06
C LEU A 298 -2.16 10.10 -2.44
N PHE A 299 -1.37 10.53 -3.41
CA PHE A 299 -1.43 11.88 -3.97
C PHE A 299 -2.17 11.90 -5.31
N LEU A 300 -3.24 12.70 -5.40
CA LEU A 300 -4.00 12.91 -6.62
C LEU A 300 -3.83 14.37 -7.08
N ASP A 301 -3.00 14.57 -8.10
CA ASP A 301 -2.85 15.89 -8.73
C ASP A 301 -3.97 16.13 -9.74
N GLU A 302 -4.33 17.39 -9.96
CA GLU A 302 -5.39 17.78 -10.89
C GLU A 302 -6.72 17.03 -10.64
N LEU A 303 -7.15 16.95 -9.37
CA LEU A 303 -8.25 16.09 -8.92
C LEU A 303 -9.49 16.09 -9.84
N PRO A 304 -10.01 17.23 -10.33
CA PRO A 304 -11.18 17.25 -11.21
C PRO A 304 -10.94 16.59 -12.56
N GLU A 305 -9.70 16.39 -13.01
CA GLU A 305 -9.40 15.75 -14.30
C GLU A 305 -9.61 14.23 -14.30
N PHE A 306 -9.58 13.59 -13.13
CA PHE A 306 -9.97 12.20 -13.01
C PHE A 306 -11.42 11.97 -13.45
N ALA A 307 -11.71 10.78 -13.96
CA ALA A 307 -13.08 10.39 -14.25
C ALA A 307 -13.91 10.33 -12.94
N PRO A 308 -15.13 10.90 -12.88
CA PRO A 308 -15.92 10.95 -11.65
C PRO A 308 -16.15 9.57 -11.01
N GLY A 309 -16.41 8.53 -11.82
CA GLY A 309 -16.57 7.16 -11.33
C GLY A 309 -15.31 6.58 -10.66
N VAL A 310 -14.13 7.01 -11.08
CA VAL A 310 -12.85 6.64 -10.46
C VAL A 310 -12.74 7.28 -9.07
N LEU A 311 -13.05 8.57 -8.92
CA LEU A 311 -13.04 9.23 -7.62
C LEU A 311 -14.09 8.66 -6.67
N ASP A 312 -15.30 8.40 -7.17
CA ASP A 312 -16.38 7.85 -6.36
C ASP A 312 -16.08 6.43 -5.85
N SER A 313 -15.25 5.67 -6.58
CA SER A 313 -14.78 4.34 -6.16
C SER A 313 -13.84 4.38 -4.95
N LEU A 314 -13.16 5.51 -4.71
CA LEU A 314 -12.28 5.70 -3.54
C LEU A 314 -13.05 5.94 -2.24
N ARG A 315 -14.35 6.25 -2.29
CA ARG A 315 -15.14 6.59 -1.11
C ARG A 315 -15.18 5.47 -0.07
N GLN A 316 -15.28 4.22 -0.53
CA GLN A 316 -15.29 3.05 0.35
C GLN A 316 -13.89 2.83 0.97
N PRO A 317 -12.78 2.74 0.19
CA PRO A 317 -11.44 2.64 0.77
C PRO A 317 -11.10 3.74 1.78
N LEU A 318 -11.53 4.98 1.55
CA LEU A 318 -11.34 6.11 2.49
C LEU A 318 -12.09 5.94 3.82
N GLU A 319 -13.16 5.13 3.87
CA GLU A 319 -13.96 4.91 5.07
C GLU A 319 -13.62 3.58 5.76
N SER A 320 -13.50 2.47 5.01
CA SER A 320 -13.20 1.15 5.56
C SER A 320 -11.69 0.89 5.73
N GLY A 321 -10.84 1.62 5.02
CA GLY A 321 -9.40 1.32 4.96
C GLY A 321 -9.09 0.01 4.24
N GLU A 322 -10.02 -0.50 3.45
CA GLU A 322 -9.93 -1.77 2.72
C GLU A 322 -10.63 -1.66 1.38
N THR A 323 -10.12 -2.38 0.40
CA THR A 323 -10.67 -2.47 -0.94
C THR A 323 -11.10 -3.90 -1.23
N VAL A 324 -12.38 -4.08 -1.56
CA VAL A 324 -12.94 -5.39 -1.93
C VAL A 324 -13.14 -5.44 -3.43
N ILE A 325 -12.45 -6.37 -4.08
CA ILE A 325 -12.57 -6.63 -5.52
C ILE A 325 -13.42 -7.89 -5.69
N ALA A 326 -14.66 -7.70 -6.15
CA ALA A 326 -15.55 -8.79 -6.53
C ALA A 326 -15.52 -9.03 -8.05
N ARG A 327 -15.26 -10.27 -8.45
CA ARG A 327 -15.35 -10.77 -9.83
C ARG A 327 -16.18 -12.05 -9.84
N ALA A 328 -16.60 -12.47 -11.04
CA ALA A 328 -17.45 -13.65 -11.22
C ALA A 328 -16.92 -14.92 -10.54
N ASN A 329 -15.59 -15.05 -10.41
CA ASN A 329 -14.94 -16.27 -9.92
C ASN A 329 -14.13 -16.07 -8.61
N ALA A 330 -14.07 -14.86 -8.05
CA ALA A 330 -13.31 -14.59 -6.84
C ALA A 330 -13.74 -13.28 -6.14
N ARG A 331 -13.69 -13.28 -4.81
CA ARG A 331 -13.79 -12.07 -3.98
C ARG A 331 -12.50 -11.93 -3.20
N VAL A 332 -11.79 -10.83 -3.41
CA VAL A 332 -10.48 -10.58 -2.81
C VAL A 332 -10.50 -9.25 -2.09
N THR A 333 -9.96 -9.21 -0.88
CA THR A 333 -9.83 -7.99 -0.08
C THR A 333 -8.35 -7.61 0.01
N PHE A 334 -8.05 -6.33 -0.21
CA PHE A 334 -6.74 -5.75 0.03
C PHE A 334 -6.84 -4.64 1.08
N PRO A 335 -5.89 -4.55 2.02
CA PRO A 335 -5.82 -3.42 2.93
C PRO A 335 -5.45 -2.14 2.15
N ALA A 336 -6.08 -1.02 2.52
CA ALA A 336 -6.00 0.26 1.81
C ALA A 336 -6.19 1.47 2.75
N ARG A 337 -5.64 1.41 3.97
CA ARG A 337 -5.52 2.56 4.88
C ARG A 337 -4.45 3.55 4.38
N PHE A 338 -4.82 4.44 3.47
CA PHE A 338 -3.94 5.50 2.97
C PHE A 338 -4.41 6.88 3.43
N GLN A 339 -3.48 7.81 3.56
CA GLN A 339 -3.78 9.23 3.70
C GLN A 339 -3.94 9.85 2.31
N LEU A 340 -5.07 10.52 2.05
CA LEU A 340 -5.32 11.18 0.77
C LEU A 340 -4.82 12.62 0.81
N ILE A 341 -3.92 12.94 -0.12
CA ILE A 341 -3.54 14.31 -0.44
C ILE A 341 -3.99 14.59 -1.87
N ALA A 342 -4.74 15.66 -2.08
CA ALA A 342 -5.23 16.04 -3.39
C ALA A 342 -4.81 17.47 -3.71
N ALA A 343 -4.61 17.75 -4.98
CA ALA A 343 -4.40 19.10 -5.48
C ALA A 343 -5.35 19.39 -6.63
N MET A 344 -5.86 20.62 -6.71
CA MET A 344 -6.64 21.07 -7.87
C MET A 344 -6.43 22.55 -8.16
N ASN A 345 -6.79 22.94 -9.37
CA ASN A 345 -6.90 24.34 -9.74
C ASN A 345 -8.28 24.90 -9.32
N PRO A 346 -8.41 26.21 -9.06
CA PRO A 346 -9.70 26.80 -8.70
C PRO A 346 -10.71 26.81 -9.87
N CYS A 347 -10.22 26.88 -11.11
CA CYS A 347 -10.98 26.76 -12.36
C CYS A 347 -10.15 25.99 -13.39
N LYS A 348 -10.79 25.62 -14.52
CA LYS A 348 -10.07 25.10 -15.70
C LYS A 348 -9.00 26.06 -16.24
N CYS A 349 -9.16 27.35 -16.00
CA CYS A 349 -8.19 28.40 -16.36
C CYS A 349 -7.01 28.56 -15.40
N GLY A 350 -7.06 27.95 -14.21
CA GLY A 350 -6.08 28.15 -13.15
C GLY A 350 -6.18 29.45 -12.35
N LEU A 351 -6.79 30.52 -12.88
CA LEU A 351 -6.66 31.89 -12.33
C LEU A 351 -7.93 32.45 -11.64
N ALA A 352 -8.96 31.64 -11.43
CA ALA A 352 -10.17 32.10 -10.72
C ALA A 352 -9.83 32.55 -9.29
N GLY A 353 -10.40 33.69 -8.87
CA GLY A 353 -10.12 34.31 -7.56
C GLY A 353 -8.80 35.09 -7.49
N THR A 354 -8.01 35.14 -8.56
CA THR A 354 -6.79 35.96 -8.60
C THR A 354 -7.16 37.44 -8.74
N PRO A 355 -6.65 38.34 -7.88
CA PRO A 355 -6.93 39.78 -7.99
C PRO A 355 -6.60 40.30 -9.39
N GLY A 356 -7.57 40.97 -10.03
CA GLY A 356 -7.42 41.54 -11.36
C GLY A 356 -7.58 40.56 -12.54
N HIS A 357 -7.91 39.29 -12.31
CA HIS A 357 -8.21 38.32 -13.37
C HIS A 357 -9.72 37.99 -13.44
N THR A 358 -10.31 38.18 -14.62
CA THR A 358 -11.67 37.72 -14.92
C THR A 358 -11.60 36.54 -15.88
N CYS A 359 -12.22 35.41 -15.50
CA CYS A 359 -12.25 34.23 -16.35
C CYS A 359 -13.05 34.51 -17.63
N ARG A 360 -12.52 34.14 -18.81
CA ARG A 360 -13.24 34.24 -20.09
C ARG A 360 -14.56 33.45 -20.12
N ARG A 361 -14.71 32.43 -19.27
CA ARG A 361 -15.91 31.59 -19.16
C ARG A 361 -16.87 32.06 -18.05
N GLY A 362 -16.59 33.20 -17.40
CA GLY A 362 -17.36 33.73 -16.28
C GLY A 362 -17.23 32.92 -14.99
N ASP A 363 -18.00 33.31 -13.98
CA ASP A 363 -17.93 32.75 -12.62
C ASP A 363 -18.40 31.28 -12.53
N ALA A 364 -19.29 30.88 -13.45
CA ALA A 364 -19.77 29.50 -13.55
C ALA A 364 -18.64 28.50 -13.86
N CYS A 365 -17.54 28.95 -14.48
CA CYS A 365 -16.40 28.10 -14.83
C CYS A 365 -15.76 27.41 -13.62
N ALA A 366 -15.65 28.12 -12.50
CA ALA A 366 -15.08 27.56 -11.27
C ALA A 366 -16.02 26.51 -10.66
N ALA A 367 -17.32 26.86 -10.56
CA ALA A 367 -18.34 25.96 -10.05
C ALA A 367 -18.44 24.67 -10.87
N ASP A 368 -18.52 24.77 -12.20
CA ASP A 368 -18.60 23.62 -13.12
C ASP A 368 -17.35 22.72 -13.03
N TYR A 369 -16.17 23.33 -12.93
CA TYR A 369 -14.92 22.60 -12.84
C TYR A 369 -14.85 21.77 -11.56
N GLN A 370 -15.20 22.38 -10.42
CA GLN A 370 -15.16 21.72 -9.12
C GLN A 370 -16.34 20.75 -8.93
N ALA A 371 -17.48 20.98 -9.57
CA ALA A 371 -18.63 20.08 -9.56
C ALA A 371 -18.31 18.69 -10.15
N ARG A 372 -17.21 18.54 -10.89
CA ARG A 372 -16.69 17.22 -11.32
C ARG A 372 -16.29 16.34 -10.13
N VAL A 373 -16.00 16.93 -8.97
CA VAL A 373 -15.71 16.20 -7.73
C VAL A 373 -16.99 16.16 -6.89
N SER A 374 -17.44 14.96 -6.54
CA SER A 374 -18.70 14.80 -5.82
C SER A 374 -18.63 15.40 -4.42
N GLY A 375 -19.71 16.06 -3.98
CA GLY A 375 -19.84 16.59 -2.61
C GLY A 375 -19.56 15.53 -1.54
N PRO A 376 -20.08 14.29 -1.65
CA PRO A 376 -19.73 13.19 -0.75
C PRO A 376 -18.24 12.89 -0.71
N PHE A 377 -17.52 12.96 -1.83
CA PHE A 377 -16.06 12.78 -1.84
C PHE A 377 -15.35 13.94 -1.13
N LEU A 378 -15.71 15.19 -1.42
CA LEU A 378 -15.14 16.37 -0.77
C LEU A 378 -15.40 16.40 0.74
N ASP A 379 -16.53 15.87 1.20
CA ASP A 379 -16.84 15.70 2.63
C ASP A 379 -15.93 14.67 3.32
N ARG A 380 -15.14 13.90 2.55
CA ARG A 380 -14.11 12.98 3.06
C ARG A 380 -12.73 13.61 3.24
N ILE A 381 -12.58 14.89 2.89
CA ILE A 381 -11.35 15.66 3.05
C ILE A 381 -11.48 16.56 4.27
N ASP A 382 -10.55 16.44 5.20
CA ASP A 382 -10.56 17.15 6.48
C ASP A 382 -10.11 18.61 6.33
N LEU A 383 -9.02 18.82 5.60
CA LEU A 383 -8.34 20.09 5.45
C LEU A 383 -8.47 20.57 3.99
N ARG A 384 -8.91 21.81 3.79
CA ARG A 384 -8.92 22.48 2.48
C ARG A 384 -8.16 23.78 2.61
N VAL A 385 -7.14 23.94 1.78
CA VAL A 385 -6.19 25.05 1.90
C VAL A 385 -6.02 25.70 0.56
N ASP A 386 -6.21 27.00 0.53
CA ASP A 386 -5.84 27.83 -0.60
C ASP A 386 -4.33 28.08 -0.57
N VAL A 387 -3.68 27.72 -1.68
CA VAL A 387 -2.25 27.90 -1.92
C VAL A 387 -2.12 29.02 -2.95
N PRO A 388 -1.91 30.28 -2.52
CA PRO A 388 -1.78 31.40 -3.45
C PRO A 388 -0.53 31.25 -4.32
N ALA A 389 -0.51 31.97 -5.45
CA ALA A 389 0.71 32.09 -6.25
C ALA A 389 1.83 32.69 -5.39
N VAL A 390 3.03 32.13 -5.51
CA VAL A 390 4.21 32.64 -4.79
C VAL A 390 4.56 34.01 -5.35
N SER A 391 4.69 35.02 -4.49
CA SER A 391 5.07 36.36 -4.93
C SER A 391 6.56 36.40 -5.32
N ALA A 392 6.94 37.31 -6.22
CA ALA A 392 8.35 37.50 -6.57
C ALA A 392 9.21 37.88 -5.34
N ALA A 393 8.62 38.57 -4.36
CA ALA A 393 9.29 38.89 -3.11
C ALA A 393 9.57 37.63 -2.27
N ASP A 394 8.60 36.72 -2.15
CA ASP A 394 8.78 35.44 -1.44
C ASP A 394 9.80 34.53 -2.14
N MET A 395 9.93 34.63 -3.47
CA MET A 395 10.94 33.87 -4.21
C MET A 395 12.36 34.37 -3.94
N ILE A 396 12.55 35.67 -3.66
CA ILE A 396 13.87 36.31 -3.50
C ILE A 396 14.28 36.44 -2.03
N GLY A 397 13.31 36.54 -1.11
CA GLY A 397 13.52 36.72 0.32
C GLY A 397 14.22 35.53 1.01
N PRO A 398 14.71 35.74 2.25
CA PRO A 398 15.31 34.68 3.06
C PRO A 398 14.30 33.55 3.28
N ALA A 399 14.78 32.30 3.19
CA ALA A 399 13.99 31.12 3.45
C ALA A 399 13.95 30.85 4.96
N ASP A 400 13.07 31.53 5.69
CA ASP A 400 12.77 31.22 7.10
C ASP A 400 11.83 29.99 7.16
N SER A 401 12.27 28.90 6.55
CA SER A 401 11.53 27.65 6.41
C SER A 401 12.14 26.60 7.33
N GLU A 402 11.30 25.99 8.17
CA GLU A 402 11.72 24.89 9.03
C GLU A 402 12.09 23.66 8.19
N SER A 403 13.12 22.94 8.63
CA SER A 403 13.52 21.68 7.99
C SER A 403 12.49 20.58 8.22
N SER A 404 12.39 19.65 7.27
CA SER A 404 11.56 18.47 7.38
C SER A 404 11.88 17.68 8.66
N ALA A 405 13.15 17.58 9.06
CA ALA A 405 13.55 16.89 10.28
C ALA A 405 12.95 17.53 11.55
N THR A 406 12.91 18.86 11.62
CA THR A 406 12.34 19.58 12.76
C THR A 406 10.84 19.35 12.86
N VAL A 407 10.14 19.47 11.73
CA VAL A 407 8.69 19.23 11.62
C VAL A 407 8.37 17.75 11.91
N ALA A 408 9.16 16.82 11.38
CA ALA A 408 9.02 15.38 11.64
C ALA A 408 9.11 15.04 13.13
N GLY A 409 9.99 15.72 13.88
CA GLY A 409 10.09 15.59 15.33
C GLY A 409 8.78 15.95 16.04
N ARG A 410 8.17 17.10 15.68
CA ARG A 410 6.87 17.54 16.23
C ARG A 410 5.73 16.59 15.84
N VAL A 411 5.69 16.17 14.58
CA VAL A 411 4.70 15.19 14.06
C VAL A 411 4.81 13.86 14.80
N GLY A 412 6.03 13.37 15.03
CA GLY A 412 6.30 12.14 15.76
C GLY A 412 5.79 12.21 17.20
N GLN A 413 6.09 13.29 17.92
CA GLN A 413 5.60 13.53 19.28
C GLN A 413 4.06 13.58 19.32
N ALA A 414 3.44 14.32 18.41
CA ALA A 414 1.98 14.42 18.35
C ALA A 414 1.31 13.07 18.08
N ARG A 415 1.89 12.23 17.20
CA ARG A 415 1.37 10.87 16.93
C ARG A 415 1.55 9.93 18.11
N GLU A 416 2.63 10.06 18.86
CA GLU A 416 2.84 9.24 20.06
C GLU A 416 1.83 9.59 21.17
N LEU A 417 1.56 10.88 21.40
CA LEU A 417 0.50 11.32 22.32
C LEU A 417 -0.88 10.76 21.91
N GLN A 418 -1.18 10.73 20.62
CA GLN A 418 -2.43 10.16 20.10
C GLN A 418 -2.50 8.65 20.36
N ARG A 419 -1.43 7.92 20.05
CA ARG A 419 -1.33 6.47 20.27
C ARG A 419 -1.55 6.10 21.74
N GLN A 420 -0.87 6.79 22.65
CA GLN A 420 -0.99 6.57 24.09
C GLN A 420 -2.43 6.84 24.56
N ARG A 421 -2.99 7.99 24.19
CA ARG A 421 -4.36 8.37 24.55
C ARG A 421 -5.40 7.34 24.11
N TYR A 422 -5.31 6.85 22.88
CA TYR A 422 -6.28 5.88 22.37
C TYR A 422 -6.07 4.49 22.96
N ALA A 423 -4.83 4.11 23.26
CA ALA A 423 -4.57 2.87 24.02
C ALA A 423 -5.20 2.92 25.42
N GLU A 424 -5.05 4.04 26.15
CA GLU A 424 -5.66 4.25 27.47
C GLU A 424 -7.19 4.31 27.41
N ALA A 425 -7.76 4.83 26.31
CA ALA A 425 -9.20 4.85 26.08
C ALA A 425 -9.78 3.47 25.67
N GLY A 426 -8.95 2.41 25.59
CA GLY A 426 -9.36 1.05 25.24
C GLY A 426 -9.40 0.74 23.75
N GLU A 427 -8.86 1.62 22.90
CA GLU A 427 -8.88 1.53 21.43
C GLU A 427 -7.44 1.49 20.84
N PRO A 428 -6.64 0.44 21.14
CA PRO A 428 -5.22 0.37 20.77
C PRO A 428 -4.96 0.24 19.25
N ARG A 429 -6.01 0.07 18.45
CA ARG A 429 -5.95 -0.02 16.98
C ARG A 429 -6.07 1.36 16.31
N ILE A 430 -6.37 2.42 17.06
CA ILE A 430 -6.47 3.78 16.57
C ILE A 430 -5.16 4.50 16.84
N PHE A 431 -4.44 4.84 15.76
CA PHE A 431 -3.11 5.46 15.86
C PHE A 431 -3.14 6.98 15.68
N THR A 432 -4.20 7.52 15.10
CA THR A 432 -4.31 8.95 14.78
C THR A 432 -5.71 9.50 15.04
N ASN A 433 -5.80 10.82 15.23
CA ASN A 433 -7.06 11.53 15.44
C ASN A 433 -8.00 11.42 14.23
N ALA A 434 -7.47 11.34 13.00
CA ALA A 434 -8.30 11.15 11.81
C ALA A 434 -9.10 9.82 11.85
N ALA A 435 -8.50 8.77 12.41
CA ALA A 435 -9.12 7.45 12.53
C ALA A 435 -10.13 7.33 13.69
N ALA A 436 -10.17 8.30 14.61
CA ALA A 436 -11.06 8.26 15.76
C ALA A 436 -12.54 8.31 15.36
N GLY A 437 -13.38 7.45 15.98
CA GLY A 437 -14.83 7.49 15.77
C GLY A 437 -15.47 8.77 16.37
N PRO A 438 -16.68 9.17 15.91
CA PRO A 438 -17.40 10.34 16.42
C PRO A 438 -17.54 10.40 17.95
N THR A 439 -17.96 9.29 18.55
CA THR A 439 -18.22 9.20 19.99
C THR A 439 -16.94 9.31 20.81
N LEU A 440 -15.84 8.79 20.27
CA LEU A 440 -14.54 8.83 20.92
C LEU A 440 -13.94 10.24 20.85
N ILE A 441 -14.02 10.88 19.67
CA ILE A 441 -13.43 12.21 19.50
C ILE A 441 -14.17 13.27 20.33
N GLU A 442 -15.50 13.18 20.48
CA GLU A 442 -16.26 14.07 21.35
C GLU A 442 -15.81 13.97 22.81
N LYS A 443 -15.61 12.75 23.31
CA LYS A 443 -15.11 12.51 24.67
C LYS A 443 -13.69 13.04 24.87
N VAL A 444 -12.83 12.84 23.87
CA VAL A 444 -11.41 13.24 23.91
C VAL A 444 -11.23 14.75 23.79
N VAL A 445 -12.05 15.43 22.99
CA VAL A 445 -11.94 16.87 22.79
C VAL A 445 -12.58 17.64 23.95
N ASN A 446 -13.75 17.18 24.42
CA ASN A 446 -14.54 17.79 25.50
C ASN A 446 -14.39 19.33 25.56
N PRO A 447 -14.87 20.04 24.53
CA PRO A 447 -14.61 21.47 24.37
C PRO A 447 -15.18 22.28 25.52
N ASP A 448 -14.46 23.31 25.96
CA ASP A 448 -14.95 24.26 26.95
C ASP A 448 -16.15 25.09 26.43
N LYS A 449 -16.81 25.83 27.32
CA LYS A 449 -18.01 26.61 26.96
C LYS A 449 -17.76 27.62 25.84
N GLU A 450 -16.58 28.24 25.82
CA GLU A 450 -16.21 29.21 24.78
C GLU A 450 -16.01 28.54 23.42
N SER A 451 -15.33 27.39 23.39
CA SER A 451 -15.13 26.58 22.18
C SER A 451 -16.45 26.02 21.65
N GLN A 452 -17.34 25.57 22.54
CA GLN A 452 -18.69 25.12 22.18
C GLN A 452 -19.50 26.26 21.55
N ALA A 453 -19.47 27.46 22.14
CA ALA A 453 -20.16 28.63 21.58
C ALA A 453 -19.64 28.97 20.17
N LEU A 454 -18.31 28.93 19.95
CA LEU A 454 -17.71 29.16 18.64
C LEU A 454 -18.14 28.09 17.63
N LEU A 455 -18.15 26.81 18.02
CA LEU A 455 -18.60 25.72 17.16
C LEU A 455 -20.07 25.86 16.76
N LEU A 456 -20.95 26.23 17.70
CA LEU A 456 -22.37 26.45 17.42
C LEU A 456 -22.58 27.61 16.44
N GLN A 457 -21.92 28.76 16.68
CA GLN A 457 -21.98 29.91 15.77
C GLN A 457 -21.48 29.54 14.36
N ALA A 458 -20.39 28.78 14.27
CA ALA A 458 -19.88 28.32 12.99
C ALA A 458 -20.82 27.30 12.31
N ALA A 459 -21.43 26.40 13.08
CA ALA A 459 -22.39 25.43 12.57
C ALA A 459 -23.62 26.11 11.96
N GLU A 460 -24.17 27.13 12.62
CA GLU A 460 -25.30 27.92 12.11
C GLU A 460 -24.92 28.75 10.89
N ARG A 461 -23.80 29.48 10.95
CA ARG A 461 -23.36 30.38 9.87
C ARG A 461 -22.96 29.63 8.60
N PHE A 462 -22.25 28.50 8.73
CA PHE A 462 -21.71 27.76 7.60
C PHE A 462 -22.51 26.50 7.27
N ARG A 463 -23.65 26.25 7.96
CA ARG A 463 -24.51 25.07 7.79
C ARG A 463 -23.71 23.76 7.80
N LEU A 464 -22.88 23.60 8.83
CA LEU A 464 -22.00 22.43 8.95
C LEU A 464 -22.82 21.13 9.08
N SER A 465 -22.46 20.11 8.29
CA SER A 465 -22.97 18.76 8.48
C SER A 465 -22.44 18.14 9.78
N ALA A 466 -23.07 17.08 10.27
CA ALA A 466 -22.54 16.33 11.43
C ALA A 466 -21.12 15.80 11.18
N ARG A 467 -20.84 15.32 9.96
CA ARG A 467 -19.50 14.86 9.55
C ARG A 467 -18.49 16.00 9.56
N ALA A 468 -18.87 17.15 9.03
CA ALA A 468 -18.09 18.37 9.05
C ALA A 468 -17.72 18.80 10.48
N TYR A 469 -18.70 18.74 11.39
CA TYR A 469 -18.49 19.03 12.81
C TYR A 469 -17.44 18.10 13.44
N HIS A 470 -17.59 16.78 13.29
CA HIS A 470 -16.62 15.83 13.86
C HIS A 470 -15.21 15.97 13.27
N ARG A 471 -15.08 16.32 11.98
CA ARG A 471 -13.76 16.61 11.38
C ARG A 471 -13.09 17.82 12.00
N VAL A 472 -13.83 18.89 12.27
CA VAL A 472 -13.29 20.07 12.97
C VAL A 472 -12.75 19.67 14.34
N LEU A 473 -13.46 18.81 15.08
CA LEU A 473 -12.99 18.30 16.37
C LEU A 473 -11.69 17.48 16.22
N LYS A 474 -11.61 16.60 15.21
CA LYS A 474 -10.41 15.79 14.93
C LYS A 474 -9.19 16.67 14.63
N VAL A 475 -9.37 17.70 13.79
CA VAL A 475 -8.30 18.65 13.45
C VAL A 475 -7.90 19.48 14.66
N ALA A 476 -8.86 19.98 15.44
CA ALA A 476 -8.59 20.77 16.64
C ALA A 476 -7.85 19.94 17.73
N ARG A 477 -8.15 18.65 17.86
CA ARG A 477 -7.38 17.74 18.73
C ARG A 477 -5.94 17.61 18.27
N THR A 478 -5.71 17.46 16.97
CA THR A 478 -4.35 17.39 16.40
C THR A 478 -3.58 18.70 16.62
N LEU A 479 -4.25 19.85 16.50
CA LEU A 479 -3.64 21.15 16.77
C LEU A 479 -3.21 21.28 18.24
N ALA A 480 -4.05 20.82 19.17
CA ALA A 480 -3.69 20.75 20.59
C ALA A 480 -2.52 19.79 20.84
N ASP A 481 -2.47 18.65 20.15
CA ASP A 481 -1.37 17.68 20.24
C ASP A 481 -0.04 18.28 19.73
N LEU A 482 -0.08 19.03 18.63
CA LEU A 482 1.09 19.74 18.11
C LEU A 482 1.57 20.88 19.03
N ALA A 483 0.65 21.49 19.79
CA ALA A 483 0.98 22.48 20.80
C ALA A 483 1.42 21.87 22.15
N GLY A 484 1.37 20.54 22.30
CA GLY A 484 1.71 19.85 23.54
C GLY A 484 0.72 20.10 24.69
N VAL A 485 -0.53 20.48 24.38
CA VAL A 485 -1.53 20.83 25.39
C VAL A 485 -2.62 19.78 25.51
N GLU A 486 -2.98 19.45 26.75
CA GLU A 486 -3.95 18.39 27.04
C GLU A 486 -5.37 18.77 26.64
N ARG A 487 -5.77 20.04 26.77
CA ARG A 487 -7.14 20.50 26.48
C ARG A 487 -7.23 21.25 25.16
N VAL A 488 -8.29 20.99 24.41
CA VAL A 488 -8.61 21.76 23.21
C VAL A 488 -9.26 23.07 23.62
N ALA A 489 -8.62 24.19 23.28
CA ALA A 489 -9.10 25.54 23.53
C ALA A 489 -9.60 26.23 22.25
N ARG A 490 -10.23 27.39 22.42
CA ARG A 490 -10.80 28.20 21.34
C ARG A 490 -9.85 28.46 20.15
N PRO A 491 -8.54 28.75 20.33
CA PRO A 491 -7.64 28.97 19.20
C PRO A 491 -7.53 27.76 18.26
N HIS A 492 -7.47 26.54 18.80
CA HIS A 492 -7.38 25.33 17.98
C HIS A 492 -8.65 25.10 17.16
N ILE A 493 -9.82 25.40 17.72
CA ILE A 493 -11.10 25.32 17.02
C ILE A 493 -11.19 26.38 15.93
N ALA A 494 -10.74 27.60 16.21
CA ALA A 494 -10.73 28.68 15.22
C ALA A 494 -9.83 28.33 14.01
N GLU A 495 -8.62 27.82 14.26
CA GLU A 495 -7.71 27.37 13.20
C GLU A 495 -8.30 26.18 12.43
N ALA A 496 -8.86 25.17 13.11
CA ALA A 496 -9.52 24.04 12.47
C ALA A 496 -10.71 24.45 11.57
N LEU A 497 -11.50 25.44 11.99
CA LEU A 497 -12.60 25.99 11.19
C LEU A 497 -12.09 26.72 9.95
N SER A 498 -10.96 27.43 10.06
CA SER A 498 -10.38 28.18 8.93
C SER A 498 -10.07 27.28 7.72
N TYR A 499 -9.61 26.04 7.97
CA TYR A 499 -9.34 25.03 6.93
C TYR A 499 -10.58 24.45 6.25
N ARG A 500 -11.80 24.81 6.66
CA ARG A 500 -13.04 24.32 6.02
C ARG A 500 -13.89 25.43 5.42
N VAL A 501 -13.79 26.62 5.97
CA VAL A 501 -14.69 27.73 5.66
C VAL A 501 -14.30 28.49 4.39
N GLY A 502 -13.08 28.34 3.89
CA GLY A 502 -12.56 29.05 2.70
C GLY A 502 -13.35 28.85 1.39
N PHE A 503 -14.44 28.07 1.38
CA PHE A 503 -15.20 27.72 0.18
C PHE A 503 -16.64 28.28 0.11
N ALA A 504 -17.14 28.95 1.15
CA ALA A 504 -18.40 29.67 1.08
C ALA A 504 -18.10 31.14 0.78
N GLY A 505 -18.43 31.59 -0.44
CA GLY A 505 -18.08 32.90 -0.99
C GLY A 505 -18.18 34.07 -0.01
N ALA A 506 -17.15 34.92 -0.07
CA ALA A 506 -17.34 36.36 0.07
C ALA A 506 -17.91 36.90 -1.25
#